data_AF-A0A8S1CQ77-F1
#
_entry.id   AF-A0A8S1CQ77-F1
#
_cell.length_a   1.000
_cell.length_b   1.000
_cell.length_c   1.000
_cell.angle_alpha   90.00
_cell.angle_beta   90.00
_cell.angle_gamma   90.00
#
_symmetry.space_group_name_H-M   'P 1'
#
loop_
_entity.id
_entity.type
_entity.pdbx_description
1 polymer ?
#
loop_
_entity_poly.entity_id
_entity_poly.type
_entity_poly.pdbx_seq_one_letter_code
_entity_poly.pdbx_strand_id
1 'polypeptide(L)'
;MRNPCFNHLQNTVDSQRPEEDFEDILGKPQEDEQLVEFARKSILIPSQLFAPYNLNNPELISQSKFGLEKKVLIALQNKTAGFFIESGHFDGEVDSNTLYLERFLGWQGLLVEPDPLHFDALSLKKRKAWLGQICLSPKRYPLLISRTNKSDGQEKMDLCLPLTTLLLALNRKHVDYLSLDARGRELQVLQTVDFDKFSILAITVRHQNLNSSMKVTLRQFMEEKGYKVVQGKGLELEEMDLILMKETLPA
;
A
#
# COMPACT_ATOMS: atom_id res chain seq x y z
N MET A 1 -28.27 -22.35 7.74
CA MET A 1 -27.21 -22.80 6.81
C MET A 1 -26.04 -21.84 6.96
N ARG A 2 -24.91 -22.33 7.47
CA ARG A 2 -23.77 -21.52 7.94
C ARG A 2 -22.73 -21.39 6.83
N ASN A 3 -22.22 -20.17 6.66
CA ASN A 3 -21.28 -19.77 5.61
C ASN A 3 -19.87 -20.39 5.88
N PRO A 4 -19.18 -20.99 4.89
CA PRO A 4 -17.96 -21.78 5.15
C PRO A 4 -16.71 -20.96 5.53
N CYS A 5 -16.71 -19.64 5.35
CA CYS A 5 -15.52 -18.80 5.51
C CYS A 5 -15.13 -18.47 6.97
N PHE A 6 -15.86 -18.95 7.97
CA PHE A 6 -15.64 -18.54 9.37
C PHE A 6 -14.80 -19.51 10.22
N ASN A 7 -14.44 -20.68 9.70
CA ASN A 7 -13.77 -21.74 10.48
C ASN A 7 -12.24 -21.75 10.38
N HIS A 8 -11.58 -20.72 9.84
CA HIS A 8 -10.13 -20.71 9.64
C HIS A 8 -9.34 -19.75 10.54
N LEU A 9 -9.96 -19.16 11.57
CA LEU A 9 -9.29 -18.21 12.47
C LEU A 9 -9.08 -18.72 13.91
N GLN A 10 -9.19 -20.03 14.13
CA GLN A 10 -8.77 -20.63 15.40
C GLN A 10 -8.14 -21.99 15.16
N ASN A 11 -6.89 -22.10 15.61
CA ASN A 11 -5.98 -23.26 15.52
C ASN A 11 -5.16 -23.31 14.22
N THR A 12 -3.97 -22.70 14.23
CA THR A 12 -2.68 -23.42 14.18
C THR A 12 -1.51 -22.43 14.17
N VAL A 13 -0.49 -22.74 14.97
CA VAL A 13 0.88 -22.25 14.80
C VAL A 13 1.41 -22.89 13.52
N ASP A 14 1.13 -22.26 12.37
CA ASP A 14 1.80 -22.46 11.08
C ASP A 14 1.32 -21.34 10.15
N SER A 15 2.01 -20.21 10.18
CA SER A 15 1.73 -18.99 9.41
C SER A 15 2.22 -19.09 7.96
N GLN A 16 2.03 -20.23 7.33
CA GLN A 16 2.34 -20.41 5.91
C GLN A 16 1.02 -20.39 5.16
N ARG A 17 0.84 -19.39 4.28
CA ARG A 17 -0.16 -19.46 3.21
C ARG A 17 -0.01 -20.86 2.60
N PRO A 18 -1.10 -21.64 2.40
CA PRO A 18 -1.00 -22.88 1.63
C PRO A 18 -0.19 -22.58 0.37
N GLU A 19 0.64 -23.50 -0.11
CA GLU A 19 1.30 -23.35 -1.42
C GLU A 19 0.22 -23.19 -2.50
N GLU A 20 -0.31 -21.97 -2.62
CA GLU A 20 -1.25 -21.57 -3.64
C GLU A 20 -0.41 -21.52 -4.90
N ASP A 21 -0.66 -22.48 -5.76
CA ASP A 21 -0.10 -22.51 -7.08
C ASP A 21 -0.53 -21.23 -7.82
N PHE A 22 0.40 -20.29 -7.96
CA PHE A 22 0.17 -19.03 -8.67
C PHE A 22 0.37 -19.21 -10.19
N GLU A 23 0.68 -20.41 -10.69
CA GLU A 23 0.95 -20.66 -12.11
C GLU A 23 -0.14 -20.08 -13.03
N ASP A 24 -1.40 -20.20 -12.62
CA ASP A 24 -2.55 -19.71 -13.38
C ASP A 24 -2.63 -18.17 -13.46
N ILE A 25 -1.93 -17.43 -12.60
CA ILE A 25 -1.96 -15.95 -12.57
C ILE A 25 -0.65 -15.28 -12.95
N LEU A 26 0.49 -15.96 -12.82
CA LEU A 26 1.79 -15.36 -13.06
C LEU A 26 1.94 -14.95 -14.53
N GLY A 27 2.53 -13.77 -14.75
CA GLY A 27 2.75 -13.24 -16.11
C GLY A 27 1.50 -12.72 -16.83
N LYS A 28 0.28 -12.92 -16.30
CA LYS A 28 -0.94 -12.35 -16.89
C LYS A 28 -0.87 -10.82 -16.92
N PRO A 29 -1.37 -10.17 -17.99
CA PRO A 29 -1.47 -8.72 -18.04
C PRO A 29 -2.22 -8.15 -16.83
N GLN A 30 -1.80 -6.99 -16.32
CA GLN A 30 -2.38 -6.36 -15.12
C GLN A 30 -3.89 -6.09 -15.16
N GLU A 31 -4.52 -6.13 -16.34
CA GLU A 31 -5.97 -5.94 -16.53
C GLU A 31 -6.71 -7.22 -16.92
N ASP A 32 -6.03 -8.37 -16.92
CA ASP A 32 -6.65 -9.68 -17.18
C ASP A 32 -7.77 -9.96 -16.17
N GLU A 33 -8.93 -10.37 -16.66
CA GLU A 33 -10.13 -10.56 -15.84
C GLU A 33 -9.96 -11.66 -14.78
N GLN A 34 -9.27 -12.76 -15.12
CA GLN A 34 -9.01 -13.84 -14.18
C GLN A 34 -8.08 -13.38 -13.06
N LEU A 35 -7.06 -12.58 -13.41
CA LEU A 35 -6.16 -11.99 -12.43
C LEU A 35 -6.89 -10.99 -11.51
N VAL A 36 -7.72 -10.12 -12.07
CA VAL A 36 -8.51 -9.15 -11.27
C VAL A 36 -9.47 -9.89 -10.34
N GLU A 37 -10.10 -10.96 -10.80
CA GLU A 37 -11.01 -11.76 -10.00
C GLU A 37 -10.28 -12.57 -8.91
N PHE A 38 -9.10 -13.12 -9.22
CA PHE A 38 -8.22 -13.73 -8.23
C PHE A 38 -7.84 -12.74 -7.14
N ALA A 39 -7.41 -11.52 -7.52
CA ALA A 39 -7.06 -10.48 -6.55
C ALA A 39 -8.26 -10.15 -5.64
N ARG A 40 -9.46 -10.04 -6.22
CA ARG A 40 -10.70 -9.74 -5.49
C ARG A 40 -11.11 -10.83 -4.51
N LYS A 41 -10.99 -12.10 -4.90
CA LYS A 41 -11.49 -13.24 -4.11
C LYS A 41 -10.46 -13.82 -3.15
N SER A 42 -9.19 -13.84 -3.52
CA SER A 42 -8.15 -14.59 -2.82
C SER A 42 -7.11 -13.69 -2.15
N ILE A 43 -6.89 -12.47 -2.66
CA ILE A 43 -5.86 -11.56 -2.11
C ILE A 43 -6.46 -10.52 -1.16
N LEU A 44 -7.58 -9.90 -1.52
CA LEU A 44 -8.15 -8.78 -0.78
C LEU A 44 -9.04 -9.26 0.37
N ILE A 45 -8.53 -9.12 1.58
CA ILE A 45 -9.29 -9.36 2.80
C ILE A 45 -10.12 -8.10 3.13
N PRO A 46 -11.46 -8.19 3.22
CA PRO A 46 -12.30 -7.04 3.50
C PRO A 46 -12.10 -6.50 4.91
N SER A 47 -12.34 -5.20 5.07
CA SER A 47 -12.21 -4.51 6.35
C SER A 47 -13.24 -5.01 7.38
N GLN A 48 -12.81 -5.15 8.63
CA GLN A 48 -13.71 -5.46 9.76
C GLN A 48 -14.26 -4.15 10.35
N LEU A 49 -15.16 -3.49 9.61
CA LEU A 49 -15.63 -2.13 9.93
C LEU A 49 -16.20 -1.98 11.34
N PHE A 50 -16.89 -3.00 11.86
CA PHE A 50 -17.56 -2.94 13.16
C PHE A 50 -16.74 -3.48 14.33
N ALA A 51 -15.61 -4.15 14.07
CA ALA A 51 -14.77 -4.66 15.14
C ALA A 51 -14.05 -3.50 15.84
N PRO A 52 -13.84 -3.50 17.16
CA PRO A 52 -12.98 -2.50 17.78
C PRO A 52 -11.55 -2.64 17.27
N TYR A 53 -10.84 -1.51 17.18
CA TYR A 53 -9.41 -1.51 16.94
C TYR A 53 -8.67 -2.32 18.02
N ASN A 54 -7.55 -2.95 17.65
CA ASN A 54 -6.66 -3.64 18.58
C ASN A 54 -5.25 -3.05 18.46
N LEU A 55 -5.14 -1.77 18.78
CA LEU A 55 -3.89 -1.01 18.75
C LEU A 55 -3.14 -1.20 20.07
N ASN A 56 -1.81 -1.27 19.99
CA ASN A 56 -0.90 -1.28 21.13
C ASN A 56 -0.93 0.07 21.87
N ASN A 57 -1.07 1.18 21.13
CA ASN A 57 -1.05 2.54 21.64
C ASN A 57 -2.26 3.34 21.12
N PRO A 58 -3.50 3.00 21.53
CA PRO A 58 -4.70 3.65 21.02
C PRO A 58 -4.76 5.15 21.35
N GLU A 59 -4.14 5.59 22.44
CA GLU A 59 -4.11 7.01 22.85
C GLU A 59 -3.20 7.88 21.98
N LEU A 60 -2.27 7.27 21.22
CA LEU A 60 -1.44 8.03 20.29
C LEU A 60 -2.29 8.44 19.08
N ILE A 61 -2.50 9.75 18.95
CA ILE A 61 -3.27 10.36 17.87
C ILE A 61 -2.50 10.25 16.56
N SER A 62 -1.22 10.65 16.56
CA SER A 62 -0.33 10.57 15.40
C SER A 62 0.80 9.61 15.70
N GLN A 63 0.95 8.61 14.84
CA GLN A 63 1.99 7.59 14.95
C GLN A 63 2.98 7.63 13.79
N SER A 64 2.76 8.52 12.82
CA SER A 64 3.65 8.73 11.69
C SER A 64 4.96 9.36 12.17
N LYS A 65 6.08 8.66 11.92
CA LYS A 65 7.42 9.21 12.15
C LYS A 65 7.54 10.55 11.43
N PHE A 66 8.13 11.54 12.11
CA PHE A 66 8.43 12.87 11.55
C PHE A 66 7.22 13.70 11.08
N GLY A 67 5.99 13.30 11.45
CA GLY A 67 4.78 14.08 11.15
C GLY A 67 4.41 14.12 9.67
N LEU A 68 4.79 13.10 8.89
CA LEU A 68 4.44 13.00 7.46
C LEU A 68 2.93 13.06 7.24
N GLU A 69 2.16 12.42 8.12
CA GLU A 69 0.70 12.57 8.21
C GLU A 69 0.26 14.05 8.14
N LYS A 70 0.86 14.94 8.96
CA LYS A 70 0.51 16.38 8.97
C LYS A 70 0.81 17.04 7.63
N LYS A 71 1.91 16.67 6.99
CA LYS A 71 2.29 17.22 5.68
C LYS A 71 1.30 16.78 4.59
N VAL A 72 0.90 15.51 4.62
CA VAL A 72 -0.14 14.97 3.74
C VAL A 72 -1.48 15.66 3.98
N LEU A 73 -1.86 15.91 5.25
CA LEU A 73 -3.07 16.64 5.59
C LEU A 73 -3.07 18.08 5.06
N ILE A 74 -1.96 18.80 5.22
CA ILE A 74 -1.80 20.15 4.67
C ILE A 74 -1.91 20.11 3.14
N ALA A 75 -1.21 19.18 2.49
CA ALA A 75 -1.23 19.05 1.03
C ALA A 75 -2.63 18.71 0.50
N LEU A 76 -3.38 17.87 1.23
CA LEU A 76 -4.74 17.46 0.90
C LEU A 76 -5.81 18.38 1.49
N GLN A 77 -5.43 19.57 1.98
CA GLN A 77 -6.35 20.58 2.51
C GLN A 77 -7.32 20.02 3.57
N ASN A 78 -6.83 19.16 4.46
CA ASN A 78 -7.60 18.47 5.49
C ASN A 78 -8.81 17.68 4.95
N LYS A 79 -8.67 17.10 3.75
CA LYS A 79 -9.71 16.25 3.16
C LYS A 79 -10.14 15.14 4.12
N THR A 80 -11.44 14.92 4.20
CA THR A 80 -12.07 13.81 4.93
C THR A 80 -12.71 12.82 3.95
N ALA A 81 -13.00 11.61 4.42
CA ALA A 81 -13.63 10.54 3.65
C ALA A 81 -12.90 10.21 2.33
N GLY A 82 -11.57 10.28 2.34
CA GLY A 82 -10.72 9.90 1.21
C GLY A 82 -10.45 8.40 1.13
N PHE A 83 -9.78 7.99 0.05
CA PHE A 83 -9.28 6.63 -0.14
C PHE A 83 -7.75 6.59 -0.20
N PHE A 84 -7.13 5.81 0.67
CA PHE A 84 -5.67 5.63 0.67
C PHE A 84 -5.24 4.23 0.21
N ILE A 85 -3.99 4.13 -0.24
CA ILE A 85 -3.27 2.86 -0.35
C ILE A 85 -1.92 3.04 0.36
N GLU A 86 -1.54 2.09 1.19
CA GLU A 86 -0.23 2.07 1.86
C GLU A 86 0.44 0.72 1.70
N SER A 87 1.70 0.73 1.25
CA SER A 87 2.54 -0.46 1.12
C SER A 87 3.69 -0.46 2.12
N GLY A 88 4.03 -1.64 2.66
CA GLY A 88 5.24 -1.84 3.50
C GLY A 88 5.08 -1.35 4.93
N HIS A 89 4.01 -1.77 5.61
CA HIS A 89 3.58 -1.17 6.88
C HIS A 89 3.88 -2.02 8.14
N PHE A 90 4.81 -2.97 8.11
CA PHE A 90 5.24 -3.68 9.33
C PHE A 90 4.03 -4.22 10.12
N ASP A 91 3.73 -3.70 11.32
CA ASP A 91 2.63 -4.17 12.17
C ASP A 91 1.29 -3.45 11.96
N GLY A 92 1.19 -2.51 11.02
CA GLY A 92 -0.06 -1.81 10.75
C GLY A 92 -0.40 -0.67 11.70
N GLU A 93 0.49 -0.33 12.63
CA GLU A 93 0.27 0.71 13.63
C GLU A 93 1.47 1.65 13.73
N VAL A 94 2.65 1.12 14.05
CA VAL A 94 3.87 1.89 14.23
C VAL A 94 4.28 2.54 12.92
N ASP A 95 4.57 3.85 12.97
CA ASP A 95 4.99 4.65 11.81
C ASP A 95 3.97 4.67 10.65
N SER A 96 2.68 4.41 10.92
CA SER A 96 1.63 4.48 9.89
C SER A 96 1.43 5.89 9.36
N ASN A 97 1.39 6.03 8.04
CA ASN A 97 1.02 7.28 7.40
C ASN A 97 -0.50 7.45 7.23
N THR A 98 -1.27 6.37 7.43
CA THR A 98 -2.70 6.34 7.11
C THR A 98 -3.61 6.11 8.31
N LEU A 99 -3.07 5.63 9.44
CA LEU A 99 -3.87 5.31 10.63
C LEU A 99 -4.67 6.50 11.15
N TYR A 100 -4.09 7.71 11.16
CA TYR A 100 -4.80 8.91 11.57
C TYR A 100 -5.94 9.26 10.60
N LEU A 101 -5.68 9.21 9.29
CA LEU A 101 -6.67 9.48 8.25
C LEU A 101 -7.87 8.56 8.40
N GLU A 102 -7.60 7.28 8.66
CA GLU A 102 -8.60 6.25 8.90
C GLU A 102 -9.42 6.50 10.17
N ARG A 103 -8.73 6.70 11.31
CA ARG A 103 -9.37 6.78 12.64
C ARG A 103 -10.19 8.05 12.84
N PHE A 104 -9.71 9.19 12.33
CA PHE A 104 -10.22 10.50 12.70
C PHE A 104 -10.86 11.27 11.54
N LEU A 105 -10.52 10.94 10.30
CA LEU A 105 -11.03 11.65 9.13
C LEU A 105 -11.97 10.79 8.27
N GLY A 106 -12.30 9.57 8.73
CA GLY A 106 -13.23 8.67 8.06
C GLY A 106 -12.73 8.11 6.75
N TRP A 107 -11.40 8.08 6.55
CA TRP A 107 -10.83 7.51 5.33
C TRP A 107 -10.97 6.00 5.31
N GLN A 108 -11.08 5.46 4.10
CA GLN A 108 -10.97 4.03 3.84
C GLN A 108 -9.69 3.77 3.04
N GLY A 109 -9.23 2.53 2.98
CA GLY A 109 -8.05 2.27 2.16
C GLY A 109 -7.64 0.81 2.09
N LEU A 110 -6.53 0.57 1.41
CA LEU A 110 -5.88 -0.73 1.26
C LEU A 110 -4.50 -0.69 1.92
N LEU A 111 -4.20 -1.69 2.75
CA LEU A 111 -2.88 -1.95 3.32
C LEU A 111 -2.30 -3.20 2.68
N VAL A 112 -1.07 -3.11 2.18
CA VAL A 112 -0.37 -4.27 1.60
C VAL A 112 0.99 -4.50 2.29
N GLU A 113 1.21 -5.72 2.74
CA GLU A 113 2.43 -6.14 3.43
C GLU A 113 2.78 -7.58 3.02
N PRO A 114 3.89 -7.81 2.30
CA PRO A 114 4.24 -9.15 1.82
C PRO A 114 4.78 -10.07 2.92
N ASP A 115 5.45 -9.55 3.95
CA ASP A 115 6.06 -10.40 4.96
C ASP A 115 4.98 -11.08 5.82
N PRO A 116 4.95 -12.43 5.92
CA PRO A 116 3.92 -13.12 6.68
C PRO A 116 3.85 -12.73 8.16
N LEU A 117 4.99 -12.52 8.83
CA LEU A 117 5.01 -12.20 10.25
C LEU A 117 4.48 -10.78 10.49
N HIS A 118 4.86 -9.84 9.63
CA HIS A 118 4.34 -8.47 9.65
C HIS A 118 2.85 -8.44 9.30
N PHE A 119 2.44 -9.20 8.27
CA PHE A 119 1.06 -9.28 7.85
C PHE A 119 0.15 -9.85 8.95
N ASP A 120 0.59 -10.90 9.64
CA ASP A 120 -0.13 -11.45 10.79
C ASP A 120 -0.31 -10.39 11.88
N ALA A 121 0.76 -9.66 12.23
CA ALA A 121 0.69 -8.57 13.20
C ALA A 121 -0.28 -7.45 12.76
N LEU A 122 -0.22 -7.05 11.49
CA LEU A 122 -1.14 -6.09 10.86
C LEU A 122 -2.60 -6.56 10.94
N SER A 123 -2.87 -7.82 10.62
CA SER A 123 -4.23 -8.39 10.63
C SER A 123 -4.86 -8.33 12.02
N LEU A 124 -4.05 -8.52 13.07
CA LEU A 124 -4.49 -8.47 14.46
C LEU A 124 -4.89 -7.07 14.91
N LYS A 125 -4.44 -5.99 14.25
CA LYS A 125 -4.78 -4.60 14.61
C LYS A 125 -6.23 -4.23 14.32
N LYS A 126 -6.92 -5.01 13.49
CA LYS A 126 -8.31 -4.76 13.06
C LYS A 126 -8.49 -3.36 12.46
N ARG A 127 -7.54 -2.95 11.61
CA ARG A 127 -7.63 -1.73 10.78
C ARG A 127 -8.93 -1.72 9.97
N LYS A 128 -9.48 -0.53 9.69
CA LYS A 128 -10.70 -0.32 8.89
C LYS A 128 -10.40 -0.19 7.40
N ALA A 129 -9.43 -0.98 6.95
CA ALA A 129 -8.91 -1.02 5.59
C ALA A 129 -8.98 -2.44 5.03
N TRP A 130 -9.01 -2.58 3.71
CA TRP A 130 -8.72 -3.85 3.06
C TRP A 130 -7.26 -4.24 3.35
N LEU A 131 -6.99 -5.53 3.50
CA LEU A 131 -5.64 -6.04 3.69
C LEU A 131 -5.26 -6.95 2.51
N GLY A 132 -4.01 -6.91 2.07
CA GLY A 132 -3.47 -7.85 1.09
C GLY A 132 -2.06 -8.28 1.43
N GLN A 133 -1.83 -9.58 1.61
CA GLN A 133 -0.50 -10.12 1.86
C GLN A 133 0.26 -10.29 0.54
N ILE A 134 0.69 -9.16 -0.03
CA ILE A 134 1.37 -9.03 -1.32
C ILE A 134 2.31 -7.82 -1.29
N CYS A 135 3.24 -7.77 -2.24
CA CYS A 135 3.96 -6.55 -2.61
C CYS A 135 3.36 -5.89 -3.86
N LEU A 136 3.73 -4.64 -4.12
CA LEU A 136 3.40 -4.00 -5.39
C LEU A 136 4.39 -4.42 -6.47
N SER A 137 3.87 -4.87 -7.61
CA SER A 137 4.67 -5.35 -8.73
C SER A 137 5.37 -4.20 -9.45
N PRO A 138 6.70 -4.29 -9.70
CA PRO A 138 7.42 -3.38 -10.59
C PRO A 138 7.17 -3.69 -12.09
N LYS A 139 6.23 -4.58 -12.42
CA LYS A 139 5.87 -5.02 -13.77
C LYS A 139 4.37 -4.89 -13.98
N ARG A 140 3.94 -4.84 -15.25
CA ARG A 140 2.51 -4.85 -15.63
C ARG A 140 1.90 -6.27 -15.60
N TYR A 141 2.41 -7.13 -14.72
CA TYR A 141 1.96 -8.50 -14.49
C TYR A 141 2.38 -8.98 -13.09
N PRO A 142 1.73 -10.01 -12.52
CA PRO A 142 2.13 -10.64 -11.27
C PRO A 142 3.44 -11.40 -11.40
N LEU A 143 4.26 -11.34 -10.35
CA LEU A 143 5.51 -12.09 -10.24
C LEU A 143 5.80 -12.46 -8.79
N LEU A 144 6.62 -13.48 -8.61
CA LEU A 144 7.24 -13.82 -7.33
C LEU A 144 8.60 -13.13 -7.23
N ILE A 145 8.88 -12.52 -6.08
CA ILE A 145 10.16 -11.87 -5.79
C ILE A 145 10.80 -12.55 -4.60
N SER A 146 12.03 -13.05 -4.78
CA SER A 146 12.83 -13.57 -3.67
C SER A 146 13.29 -12.43 -2.76
N ARG A 147 13.08 -12.64 -1.46
CA ARG A 147 13.53 -11.79 -0.37
C ARG A 147 14.37 -12.65 0.58
N THR A 148 15.64 -12.30 0.70
CA THR A 148 16.52 -12.93 1.70
C THR A 148 16.23 -12.34 3.07
N ASN A 149 15.92 -13.20 4.03
CA ASN A 149 15.80 -12.79 5.43
C ASN A 149 17.20 -12.67 6.05
N LYS A 150 17.52 -11.48 6.60
CA LYS A 150 18.87 -11.19 7.11
C LYS A 150 19.24 -12.01 8.35
N SER A 151 18.26 -12.54 9.07
CA SER A 151 18.47 -13.26 10.33
C SER A 151 18.86 -14.73 10.16
N ASP A 152 18.35 -15.39 9.12
CA ASP A 152 18.52 -16.84 8.89
C ASP A 152 19.05 -17.18 7.49
N GLY A 153 19.18 -16.20 6.60
CA GLY A 153 19.62 -16.38 5.23
C GLY A 153 18.60 -17.09 4.33
N GLN A 154 17.39 -17.38 4.82
CA GLN A 154 16.37 -18.07 4.05
C GLN A 154 15.76 -17.14 2.99
N GLU A 155 15.53 -17.68 1.81
CA GLU A 155 14.80 -17.01 0.76
C GLU A 155 13.30 -17.23 0.95
N LYS A 156 12.54 -16.14 1.05
CA LYS A 156 11.08 -16.16 1.01
C LYS A 156 10.61 -15.54 -0.30
N MET A 157 9.63 -16.17 -0.93
CA MET A 157 9.02 -15.65 -2.14
C MET A 157 7.82 -14.78 -1.78
N ASP A 158 7.90 -13.50 -2.10
CA ASP A 158 6.79 -12.56 -1.93
C ASP A 158 6.02 -12.48 -3.27
N LEU A 159 4.71 -12.73 -3.25
CA LEU A 159 3.84 -12.48 -4.41
C LEU A 159 3.63 -10.97 -4.57
N CYS A 160 3.96 -10.43 -5.74
CA CYS A 160 3.68 -9.04 -6.07
C CYS A 160 2.62 -8.91 -7.16
N LEU A 161 1.60 -8.08 -6.92
CA LEU A 161 0.54 -7.76 -7.89
C LEU A 161 0.68 -6.31 -8.39
N PRO A 162 0.36 -6.03 -9.67
CA PRO A 162 0.32 -4.66 -10.17
C PRO A 162 -0.71 -3.80 -9.42
N LEU A 163 -0.38 -2.54 -9.16
CA LEU A 163 -1.30 -1.60 -8.51
C LEU A 163 -2.61 -1.47 -9.30
N THR A 164 -2.53 -1.44 -10.63
CA THR A 164 -3.67 -1.46 -11.54
C THR A 164 -4.63 -2.62 -11.27
N THR A 165 -4.10 -3.83 -11.07
CA THR A 165 -4.91 -5.02 -10.75
C THR A 165 -5.70 -4.83 -9.45
N LEU A 166 -5.04 -4.32 -8.41
CA LEU A 166 -5.66 -4.09 -7.10
C LEU A 166 -6.75 -3.01 -7.17
N LEU A 167 -6.51 -1.94 -7.92
CA LEU A 167 -7.47 -0.86 -8.16
C LEU A 167 -8.72 -1.38 -8.89
N LEU A 168 -8.54 -2.20 -9.93
CA LEU A 168 -9.66 -2.84 -10.63
C LEU A 168 -10.41 -3.82 -9.73
N ALA A 169 -9.70 -4.61 -8.91
CA ALA A 169 -10.30 -5.56 -7.98
C ALA A 169 -11.19 -4.84 -6.95
N LEU A 170 -10.75 -3.68 -6.45
CA LEU A 170 -11.48 -2.81 -5.52
C LEU A 170 -12.54 -1.90 -6.19
N ASN A 171 -12.65 -1.93 -7.52
CA ASN A 171 -13.48 -1.01 -8.29
C ASN A 171 -13.17 0.47 -7.99
N ARG A 172 -11.88 0.82 -7.93
CA ARG A 172 -11.37 2.17 -7.66
C ARG A 172 -10.60 2.71 -8.86
N LYS A 173 -11.00 3.89 -9.34
CA LYS A 173 -10.25 4.67 -10.34
C LYS A 173 -9.49 5.85 -9.75
N HIS A 174 -9.85 6.24 -8.53
CA HIS A 174 -9.27 7.38 -7.82
C HIS A 174 -8.71 6.94 -6.48
N VAL A 175 -7.52 7.43 -6.16
CA VAL A 175 -6.83 7.30 -4.87
C VAL A 175 -6.44 8.70 -4.40
N ASP A 176 -6.84 9.07 -3.20
CA ASP A 176 -6.49 10.36 -2.63
C ASP A 176 -5.04 10.38 -2.14
N TYR A 177 -4.58 9.26 -1.57
CA TYR A 177 -3.23 9.16 -1.03
C TYR A 177 -2.61 7.78 -1.27
N LEU A 178 -1.44 7.74 -1.90
CA LEU A 178 -0.59 6.55 -2.02
C LEU A 178 0.68 6.74 -1.18
N SER A 179 0.80 5.99 -0.08
CA SER A 179 2.05 5.82 0.68
C SER A 179 2.81 4.63 0.11
N LEU A 180 3.87 4.91 -0.66
CA LEU A 180 4.63 3.92 -1.42
C LEU A 180 5.99 3.61 -0.77
N ASP A 181 6.08 2.42 -0.19
CA ASP A 181 7.36 1.74 0.09
C ASP A 181 7.43 0.44 -0.72
N ALA A 182 8.34 0.42 -1.70
CA ALA A 182 8.58 -0.73 -2.57
C ALA A 182 10.04 -1.23 -2.46
N ARG A 183 10.74 -0.89 -1.36
CA ARG A 183 12.11 -1.31 -1.09
C ARG A 183 13.07 -1.03 -2.25
N GLY A 184 13.02 0.19 -2.81
CA GLY A 184 13.90 0.65 -3.90
C GLY A 184 13.35 0.42 -5.31
N ARG A 185 12.09 -0.02 -5.43
CA ARG A 185 11.39 -0.26 -6.72
C ARG A 185 10.27 0.73 -6.97
N GLU A 186 10.25 1.85 -6.27
CA GLU A 186 9.15 2.80 -6.26
C GLU A 186 8.90 3.38 -7.66
N LEU A 187 9.97 3.77 -8.38
CA LEU A 187 9.85 4.25 -9.76
C LEU A 187 9.25 3.19 -10.69
N GLN A 188 9.72 1.94 -10.61
CA GLN A 188 9.25 0.86 -11.47
C GLN A 188 7.78 0.55 -11.21
N VAL A 189 7.33 0.56 -9.94
CA VAL A 189 5.91 0.42 -9.60
C VAL A 189 5.10 1.57 -10.23
N LEU A 190 5.55 2.81 -10.08
CA LEU A 190 4.86 3.98 -10.64
C LEU A 190 4.81 3.94 -12.19
N GLN A 191 5.83 3.41 -12.86
CA GLN A 191 5.85 3.22 -14.32
C GLN A 191 4.81 2.19 -14.83
N THR A 192 4.30 1.32 -13.96
CA THR A 192 3.23 0.37 -14.34
C THR A 192 1.85 1.03 -14.44
N VAL A 193 1.66 2.16 -13.76
CA VAL A 193 0.38 2.86 -13.64
C VAL A 193 0.04 3.62 -14.92
N ASP A 194 -1.17 3.41 -15.41
CA ASP A 194 -1.78 4.26 -16.42
C ASP A 194 -2.43 5.46 -15.73
N PHE A 195 -1.72 6.60 -15.70
CA PHE A 195 -2.17 7.83 -15.04
C PHE A 195 -3.28 8.59 -15.78
N ASP A 196 -3.62 8.16 -17.00
CA ASP A 196 -4.78 8.66 -17.75
C ASP A 196 -6.05 7.90 -17.33
N LYS A 197 -5.91 6.62 -16.98
CA LYS A 197 -7.01 5.77 -16.51
C LYS A 197 -7.23 5.82 -14.99
N PHE A 198 -6.17 5.99 -14.20
CA PHE A 198 -6.21 6.02 -12.75
C PHE A 198 -5.62 7.31 -12.21
N SER A 199 -6.37 8.01 -11.35
CA SER A 199 -5.91 9.24 -10.73
C SER A 199 -5.44 8.99 -9.30
N ILE A 200 -4.26 9.51 -8.99
CA ILE A 200 -3.69 9.51 -7.64
C ILE A 200 -3.39 10.97 -7.29
N LEU A 201 -3.93 11.48 -6.18
CA LEU A 201 -3.81 12.90 -5.86
C LEU A 201 -2.49 13.21 -5.16
N ALA A 202 -2.22 12.51 -4.05
CA ALA A 202 -0.97 12.60 -3.30
C ALA A 202 -0.20 11.28 -3.35
N ILE A 203 1.12 11.35 -3.52
CA ILE A 203 2.01 10.20 -3.43
C ILE A 203 3.15 10.53 -2.48
N THR A 204 3.35 9.69 -1.47
CA THR A 204 4.60 9.67 -0.72
C THR A 204 5.47 8.52 -1.18
N VAL A 205 6.76 8.79 -1.40
CA VAL A 205 7.74 7.78 -1.77
C VAL A 205 8.83 7.71 -0.70
N ARG A 206 9.09 6.51 -0.17
CA ARG A 206 10.15 6.30 0.83
C ARG A 206 11.54 6.50 0.22
N HIS A 207 12.25 7.56 0.61
CA HIS A 207 13.56 7.93 0.05
C HIS A 207 14.73 7.09 0.54
N GLN A 208 14.63 6.41 1.70
CA GLN A 208 15.75 5.69 2.30
C GLN A 208 16.36 4.62 1.37
N ASN A 209 15.58 4.14 0.40
CA ASN A 209 16.00 3.12 -0.55
C ASN A 209 16.48 3.69 -1.90
N LEU A 210 16.50 5.01 -2.08
CA LEU A 210 16.81 5.67 -3.35
C LEU A 210 18.14 6.42 -3.29
N ASN A 211 19.04 6.14 -4.25
CA ASN A 211 20.24 6.96 -4.45
C ASN A 211 19.91 8.29 -5.16
N SER A 212 20.85 9.24 -5.19
CA SER A 212 20.65 10.57 -5.77
C SER A 212 20.17 10.54 -7.23
N SER A 213 20.68 9.63 -8.05
CA SER A 213 20.27 9.48 -9.44
C SER A 213 18.83 8.98 -9.55
N MET A 214 18.45 7.96 -8.77
CA MET A 214 17.08 7.46 -8.73
C MET A 214 16.09 8.54 -8.28
N LYS A 215 16.47 9.36 -7.29
CA LYS A 215 15.64 10.49 -6.84
C LYS A 215 15.39 11.51 -7.95
N VAL A 216 16.40 11.80 -8.77
CA VAL A 216 16.27 12.70 -9.93
C VAL A 216 15.36 12.09 -10.99
N THR A 217 15.60 10.83 -11.39
CA THR A 217 14.78 10.15 -12.40
C THR A 217 13.33 10.01 -11.96
N LEU A 218 13.09 9.70 -10.69
CA LEU A 218 11.74 9.61 -10.14
C LEU A 218 11.03 10.95 -10.20
N ARG A 219 11.69 12.04 -9.80
CA ARG A 219 11.11 13.40 -9.89
C ARG A 219 10.75 13.75 -11.32
N GLN A 220 11.69 13.57 -12.26
CA GLN A 220 11.45 13.88 -13.67
C GLN A 220 10.26 13.10 -14.24
N PHE A 221 10.21 11.79 -13.97
CA PHE A 221 9.08 10.96 -14.40
C PHE A 221 7.74 11.47 -13.84
N MET A 222 7.72 11.86 -12.56
CA MET A 222 6.50 12.32 -11.91
C MET A 222 6.07 13.71 -12.40
N GLU A 223 7.02 14.59 -12.72
CA GLU A 223 6.77 15.89 -13.38
C GLU A 223 6.14 15.70 -14.76
N GLU A 224 6.63 14.73 -15.56
CA GLU A 224 6.03 14.36 -16.85
C GLU A 224 4.58 13.84 -16.71
N LYS A 225 4.19 13.36 -15.52
CA LYS A 225 2.81 12.93 -15.20
C LYS A 225 1.97 14.04 -14.53
N GLY A 226 2.48 15.27 -14.46
CA GLY A 226 1.77 16.42 -13.92
C GLY A 226 1.80 16.51 -12.39
N TYR A 227 2.77 15.88 -11.73
CA TYR A 227 2.99 16.00 -10.30
C TYR A 227 4.09 17.01 -10.01
N LYS A 228 3.99 17.68 -8.86
CA LYS A 228 5.07 18.51 -8.31
C LYS A 228 5.45 18.05 -6.92
N VAL A 229 6.71 18.24 -6.59
CA VAL A 229 7.19 18.07 -5.22
C VAL A 229 6.57 19.17 -4.37
N VAL A 230 5.91 18.78 -3.28
CA VAL A 230 5.36 19.72 -2.32
C VAL A 230 6.51 20.39 -1.57
N GLN A 231 6.53 21.72 -1.59
CA GLN A 231 7.51 22.55 -0.88
C GLN A 231 6.76 23.67 -0.15
N GLY A 232 7.23 24.03 1.05
CA GLY A 232 6.63 25.11 1.85
C GLY A 232 7.04 25.08 3.31
N LYS A 233 6.73 26.15 4.03
CA LYS A 233 6.97 26.28 5.48
C LYS A 233 6.17 25.23 6.24
N GLY A 234 6.83 24.36 7.02
CA GLY A 234 6.20 23.20 7.68
C GLY A 234 6.02 21.97 6.79
N LEU A 235 6.43 22.06 5.52
CA LEU A 235 6.53 20.97 4.55
C LEU A 235 7.99 20.71 4.16
N GLU A 236 8.94 21.26 4.94
CA GLU A 236 10.36 20.98 4.81
C GLU A 236 10.56 19.45 4.86
N LEU A 237 10.96 18.86 3.74
CA LEU A 237 11.21 17.44 3.65
C LEU A 237 12.55 17.17 4.34
N GLU A 238 12.52 16.53 5.51
CA GLU A 238 13.70 15.82 5.98
C GLU A 238 13.99 14.69 4.98
N GLU A 239 15.26 14.30 4.84
CA GLU A 239 15.86 13.54 3.73
C GLU A 239 15.21 12.18 3.38
N MET A 240 14.14 11.79 4.07
CA MET A 240 13.57 10.46 4.20
C MET A 240 12.36 10.16 3.31
N ASP A 241 11.55 11.15 2.87
CA ASP A 241 10.35 10.91 2.05
C ASP A 241 10.07 12.04 1.03
N LEU A 242 9.66 11.70 -0.20
CA LEU A 242 9.18 12.66 -1.21
C LEU A 242 7.65 12.78 -1.11
N ILE A 243 7.10 14.00 -1.07
CA ILE A 243 5.66 14.20 -1.25
C ILE A 243 5.41 14.81 -2.62
N LEU A 244 4.64 14.12 -3.45
CA LEU A 244 4.26 14.51 -4.80
C LEU A 244 2.75 14.76 -4.84
N MET A 245 2.35 15.89 -5.42
CA MET A 245 0.94 16.27 -5.57
C MET A 245 0.61 16.52 -7.01
N LYS A 246 -0.54 16.00 -7.46
CA LYS A 246 -1.07 16.28 -8.80
C LYS A 246 -1.70 17.68 -8.80
N GLU A 247 -1.28 18.53 -9.74
CA GLU A 247 -1.75 19.94 -9.77
C GLU A 247 -3.21 20.09 -10.15
N THR A 248 -3.71 19.17 -10.98
CA THR A 248 -5.09 19.12 -11.46
C THR A 248 -5.55 17.66 -11.56
N LEU A 249 -6.73 17.35 -11.03
CA LEU A 249 -7.36 16.06 -11.29
C LEU A 249 -7.82 16.04 -12.76
N PRO A 250 -7.66 14.92 -13.49
CA PRO A 250 -8.25 14.80 -14.83
C PRO A 250 -9.76 15.11 -14.75
N ALA A 251 -10.25 15.84 -15.75
CA ALA A 251 -11.66 16.23 -15.86
C ALA A 251 -12.61 15.03 -15.90
#